data_AF-A0A355WFP1-F1
#
_entry.id   AF-A0A355WFP1-F1
#
_cell.length_a   1.000
_cell.length_b   1.000
_cell.length_c   1.000
_cell.angle_alpha   90.00
_cell.angle_beta   90.00
_cell.angle_gamma   90.00
#
_symmetry.space_group_name_H-M   'P 1'
#
loop_
_entity.id
_entity.type
_entity.pdbx_description
1 polymer ?
#
loop_
_entity_poly.entity_id
_entity_poly.type
_entity_poly.pdbx_seq_one_letter_code
_entity_poly.pdbx_strand_id
1 'polypeptide(L)'
;ISFDTDMIGPYGYCADISRSWVCGYQPMNATQRRLYATALDQISHNFDLLKPGLKFAEFNARSWRIPSKHQDYRYSLALHGVGMADEWPVVPLHVDWSDRVTSGQFEPGMVLCVESLIAEAGSESIKLETQVLITETGSERLDSFPWEDV
;
A
#
# COMPACT_ATOMS: atom_id res chain seq x y z
N ILE A 1 2.89 3.06 -17.43
CA ILE A 1 3.71 1.97 -16.85
C ILE A 1 3.45 1.96 -15.37
N SER A 2 3.17 0.79 -14.82
CA SER A 2 3.04 0.55 -13.39
C SER A 2 4.10 -0.48 -13.03
N PHE A 3 4.89 -0.21 -12.01
CA PHE A 3 6.05 -1.00 -11.63
C PHE A 3 6.12 -1.14 -10.12
N ASP A 4 6.55 -2.32 -9.70
CA ASP A 4 6.81 -2.70 -8.33
C ASP A 4 8.28 -3.12 -8.23
N THR A 5 8.99 -2.64 -7.21
CA THR A 5 10.42 -2.88 -7.10
C THR A 5 10.74 -4.30 -6.70
N ASP A 6 10.01 -4.89 -5.74
CA ASP A 6 10.30 -6.22 -5.16
C ASP A 6 11.81 -6.44 -4.91
N MET A 7 12.53 -5.39 -4.50
CA MET A 7 13.97 -5.31 -4.72
C MET A 7 14.75 -5.69 -3.48
N ILE A 8 15.52 -6.78 -3.56
CA ILE A 8 16.57 -7.06 -2.57
C ILE A 8 17.78 -6.16 -2.84
N GLY A 9 17.93 -5.15 -1.99
CA GLY A 9 18.90 -4.08 -2.11
C GLY A 9 20.20 -4.29 -1.31
N PRO A 10 20.93 -3.19 -1.04
CA PRO A 10 22.15 -3.22 -0.24
C PRO A 10 21.94 -3.87 1.12
N TYR A 11 22.98 -4.56 1.60
CA TYR A 11 22.96 -5.31 2.86
C TYR A 11 21.91 -6.43 2.93
N GLY A 12 21.26 -6.78 1.81
CA GLY A 12 20.26 -7.84 1.74
C GLY A 12 18.88 -7.43 2.25
N TYR A 13 18.62 -6.13 2.45
CA TYR A 13 17.30 -5.62 2.83
C TYR A 13 16.43 -5.36 1.61
N CYS A 14 15.14 -5.66 1.75
CA CYS A 14 14.15 -5.37 0.73
C CYS A 14 13.77 -3.89 0.76
N ALA A 15 13.70 -3.28 -0.42
CA ALA A 15 13.05 -2.01 -0.65
C ALA A 15 11.88 -2.29 -1.59
N ASP A 16 10.68 -2.21 -1.06
CA ASP A 16 9.46 -2.62 -1.74
C ASP A 16 8.50 -1.44 -1.85
N ILE A 17 8.50 -0.84 -3.04
CA ILE A 17 7.73 0.35 -3.39
C ILE A 17 7.25 0.23 -4.82
N SER A 18 6.05 0.75 -5.04
CA SER A 18 5.40 0.71 -6.33
C SER A 18 5.06 2.11 -6.83
N ARG A 19 5.21 2.32 -8.14
CA ARG A 19 4.89 3.59 -8.81
C ARG A 19 4.23 3.35 -10.15
N SER A 20 3.38 4.30 -10.53
CA SER A 20 2.69 4.31 -11.83
C SER A 20 2.84 5.68 -12.46
N TRP A 21 3.23 5.73 -13.74
CA TRP A 21 3.39 6.98 -14.50
C TRP A 21 3.12 6.79 -15.99
N VAL A 22 2.92 7.89 -16.70
CA VAL A 22 2.74 7.90 -18.15
C VAL A 22 4.08 8.10 -18.84
N CYS A 23 4.38 7.28 -19.85
CA CYS A 23 5.60 7.42 -20.64
C CYS A 23 5.36 8.29 -21.87
N GLY A 24 6.41 8.96 -22.34
CA GLY A 24 6.35 9.80 -23.54
C GLY A 24 5.95 11.26 -23.26
N TYR A 25 6.17 11.74 -22.03
CA TYR A 25 5.94 13.15 -21.65
C TYR A 25 4.51 13.64 -21.89
N GLN A 26 3.53 12.75 -21.70
CA GLN A 26 2.11 13.08 -21.78
C GLN A 26 1.51 13.13 -20.36
N PRO A 27 0.53 14.01 -20.12
CA PRO A 27 -0.20 13.99 -18.86
C PRO A 27 -1.09 12.74 -18.76
N MET A 28 -1.44 12.35 -17.54
CA MET A 28 -2.51 11.37 -17.31
C MET A 28 -3.81 11.84 -17.94
N ASN A 29 -4.48 10.93 -18.65
CA ASN A 29 -5.86 11.15 -19.08
C ASN A 29 -6.83 11.15 -17.88
N ALA A 30 -8.09 11.52 -18.10
CA ALA A 30 -9.08 11.65 -17.02
C ALA A 30 -9.31 10.35 -16.22
N THR A 31 -9.26 9.19 -16.89
CA THR A 31 -9.40 7.89 -16.23
C THR A 31 -8.17 7.58 -15.38
N GLN A 32 -6.96 7.71 -15.94
CA GLN A 32 -5.70 7.49 -15.23
C GLN A 32 -5.57 8.38 -14.00
N ARG A 33 -5.86 9.69 -14.15
CA ARG A 33 -5.84 10.66 -13.04
C ARG A 33 -6.78 10.26 -11.92
N ARG A 34 -8.02 9.87 -12.25
CA ARG A 34 -9.00 9.41 -11.27
C ARG A 34 -8.56 8.11 -10.58
N LEU A 35 -8.04 7.14 -11.33
CA LEU A 35 -7.57 5.88 -10.73
C LEU A 35 -6.37 6.12 -9.81
N TYR A 36 -5.45 7.01 -10.22
CA TYR A 36 -4.29 7.38 -9.41
C TYR A 36 -4.69 8.10 -8.13
N ALA A 37 -5.57 9.09 -8.21
CA ALA A 37 -6.10 9.78 -7.02
C ALA A 37 -6.76 8.80 -6.05
N THR A 38 -7.58 7.87 -6.56
CA THR A 38 -8.20 6.82 -5.72
C THR A 38 -7.16 5.90 -5.06
N ALA A 39 -6.10 5.52 -5.80
CA ALA A 39 -5.03 4.69 -5.24
C ALA A 39 -4.24 5.44 -4.15
N LEU A 40 -3.96 6.72 -4.38
CA LEU A 40 -3.27 7.57 -3.42
C LEU A 40 -4.12 7.80 -2.16
N ASP A 41 -5.44 7.99 -2.31
CA ASP A 41 -6.37 8.07 -1.17
C ASP A 41 -6.32 6.82 -0.29
N GLN A 42 -6.24 5.63 -0.90
CA GLN A 42 -6.09 4.36 -0.16
C GLN A 42 -4.77 4.32 0.61
N ILE A 43 -3.66 4.67 -0.05
CA ILE A 43 -2.33 4.71 0.58
C ILE A 43 -2.33 5.69 1.76
N SER A 44 -2.73 6.93 1.54
CA SER A 44 -2.72 7.99 2.55
C SER A 44 -3.62 7.65 3.73
N HIS A 45 -4.86 7.22 3.48
CA HIS A 45 -5.78 6.84 4.56
C HIS A 45 -5.23 5.70 5.40
N ASN A 46 -4.69 4.65 4.77
CA ASN A 46 -4.15 3.51 5.50
C ASN A 46 -2.88 3.88 6.27
N PHE A 47 -1.99 4.67 5.66
CA PHE A 47 -0.79 5.18 6.32
C PHE A 47 -1.11 5.98 7.59
N ASP A 48 -2.08 6.89 7.52
CA ASP A 48 -2.48 7.77 8.64
C ASP A 48 -3.04 7.01 9.86
N LEU A 49 -3.44 5.75 9.69
CA LEU A 49 -3.89 4.91 10.80
C LEU A 49 -2.72 4.32 11.61
N LEU A 50 -1.56 4.15 11.00
CA LEU A 50 -0.47 3.35 11.53
C LEU A 50 0.18 4.01 12.74
N LYS A 51 0.19 3.27 13.85
CA LYS A 51 0.82 3.67 15.12
C LYS A 51 1.05 2.45 16.01
N PRO A 52 1.97 2.55 16.99
CA PRO A 52 2.17 1.51 18.00
C PRO A 52 0.88 1.13 18.73
N GLY A 53 0.73 -0.16 18.99
CA GLY A 53 -0.38 -0.75 19.75
C GLY A 53 -1.69 -0.90 18.96
N LEU A 54 -1.79 -0.37 17.73
CA LEU A 54 -2.97 -0.62 16.90
C LEU A 54 -3.00 -2.08 16.46
N LYS A 55 -4.10 -2.78 16.79
CA LYS A 55 -4.29 -4.19 16.42
C LYS A 55 -4.55 -4.33 14.92
N PHE A 56 -4.08 -5.41 14.30
CA PHE A 56 -4.31 -5.64 12.86
C PHE A 56 -5.80 -5.71 12.51
N ALA A 57 -6.61 -6.34 13.36
CA ALA A 57 -8.06 -6.40 13.19
C ALA A 57 -8.71 -5.00 13.29
N GLU A 58 -8.22 -4.15 14.20
CA GLU A 58 -8.71 -2.77 14.35
C GLU A 58 -8.29 -1.92 13.15
N PHE A 59 -7.05 -2.07 12.68
CA PHE A 59 -6.58 -1.46 11.45
C PHE A 59 -7.47 -1.87 10.27
N ASN A 60 -7.69 -3.17 10.04
CA ASN A 60 -8.52 -3.63 8.93
C ASN A 60 -9.97 -3.14 9.07
N ALA A 61 -10.51 -3.03 10.29
CA ALA A 61 -11.84 -2.47 10.52
C ALA A 61 -11.92 -0.96 10.21
N ARG A 62 -10.80 -0.24 10.16
CA ARG A 62 -10.71 1.20 9.90
C ARG A 62 -10.06 1.53 8.55
N SER A 63 -9.46 0.54 7.88
CA SER A 63 -8.74 0.72 6.63
C SER A 63 -9.68 1.17 5.52
N TRP A 64 -9.08 1.79 4.50
CA TRP A 64 -9.80 2.36 3.40
C TRP A 64 -10.66 1.30 2.69
N ARG A 65 -11.94 1.62 2.47
CA ARG A 65 -12.92 0.67 1.95
C ARG A 65 -12.94 0.73 0.43
N ILE A 66 -12.21 -0.19 -0.21
CA ILE A 66 -12.21 -0.33 -1.67
C ILE A 66 -13.63 -0.37 -2.28
N PRO A 67 -13.98 0.62 -3.14
CA PRO A 67 -15.26 0.66 -3.83
C PRO A 67 -15.48 -0.57 -4.70
N SER A 68 -16.74 -1.02 -4.80
CA SER A 68 -17.13 -2.24 -5.52
C SER A 68 -16.57 -2.33 -6.94
N LYS A 69 -16.57 -1.21 -7.69
CA LYS A 69 -16.06 -1.17 -9.07
C LYS A 69 -14.56 -1.50 -9.22
N HIS A 70 -13.80 -1.45 -8.13
CA HIS A 70 -12.36 -1.75 -8.09
C HIS A 70 -12.07 -3.12 -7.46
N GLN A 71 -13.04 -3.76 -6.81
CA GLN A 71 -12.80 -4.96 -6.02
C GLN A 71 -12.30 -6.13 -6.87
N ASP A 72 -12.82 -6.33 -8.08
CA ASP A 72 -12.39 -7.44 -8.94
C ASP A 72 -10.93 -7.30 -9.43
N TYR A 73 -10.32 -6.13 -9.25
CA TYR A 73 -8.96 -5.80 -9.69
C TYR A 73 -8.01 -5.44 -8.54
N ARG A 74 -8.46 -5.64 -7.29
CA ARG A 74 -7.74 -5.23 -6.08
C ARG A 74 -6.48 -6.06 -5.86
N TYR A 75 -5.56 -5.53 -5.07
CA TYR A 75 -4.45 -6.31 -4.51
C TYR A 75 -4.93 -7.26 -3.41
N SER A 76 -4.16 -8.29 -3.07
CA SER A 76 -4.54 -9.23 -2.01
C SER A 76 -4.43 -8.61 -0.61
N LEU A 77 -3.52 -7.66 -0.42
CA LEU A 77 -3.16 -7.11 0.89
C LEU A 77 -3.43 -5.60 0.99
N ALA A 78 -3.75 -5.16 2.20
CA ALA A 78 -3.74 -3.75 2.57
C ALA A 78 -2.33 -3.31 2.98
N LEU A 79 -1.60 -4.21 3.66
CA LEU A 79 -0.20 -4.05 4.00
C LEU A 79 0.46 -5.40 4.32
N HIS A 80 1.78 -5.43 4.25
CA HIS A 80 2.59 -6.51 4.80
C HIS A 80 3.83 -5.98 5.53
N GLY A 81 4.52 -6.84 6.28
CA GLY A 81 5.84 -6.55 6.83
C GLY A 81 6.91 -6.65 5.76
N VAL A 82 8.03 -5.96 5.98
CA VAL A 82 9.20 -6.03 5.10
C VAL A 82 10.49 -5.95 5.90
N GLY A 83 11.46 -6.76 5.52
CA GLY A 83 12.78 -6.83 6.15
C GLY A 83 13.83 -7.24 5.13
N MET A 84 14.24 -8.51 5.13
CA MET A 84 15.14 -9.07 4.09
C MET A 84 14.39 -9.48 2.81
N ALA A 85 13.07 -9.60 2.90
CA ALA A 85 12.09 -9.83 1.82
C ALA A 85 10.71 -9.41 2.38
N ASP A 86 9.63 -9.78 1.70
CA ASP A 86 8.30 -9.76 2.29
C ASP A 86 8.25 -10.61 3.55
N GLU A 87 7.73 -10.03 4.61
CA GLU A 87 7.70 -10.61 5.94
C GLU A 87 6.31 -10.46 6.58
N TRP A 88 6.14 -11.13 7.71
CA TRP A 88 4.96 -10.94 8.55
C TRP A 88 4.98 -9.53 9.21
N PRO A 89 3.83 -8.87 9.44
CA PRO A 89 2.46 -9.36 9.30
C PRO A 89 1.95 -9.35 7.85
N VAL A 90 0.91 -10.14 7.59
CA VAL A 90 0.15 -10.11 6.32
C VAL A 90 -1.26 -9.66 6.65
N VAL A 91 -1.63 -8.43 6.28
CA VAL A 91 -2.95 -7.87 6.56
C VAL A 91 -3.73 -7.74 5.25
N PRO A 92 -4.74 -8.59 5.01
CA PRO A 92 -5.52 -8.55 3.77
C PRO A 92 -6.35 -7.27 3.67
N LEU A 93 -6.87 -6.98 2.47
CA LEU A 93 -7.92 -5.97 2.32
C LEU A 93 -9.19 -6.38 3.07
N HIS A 94 -10.06 -5.40 3.35
CA HIS A 94 -11.25 -5.63 4.15
C HIS A 94 -12.23 -6.65 3.58
N VAL A 95 -12.31 -6.76 2.26
CA VAL A 95 -13.17 -7.73 1.58
C VAL A 95 -12.67 -9.16 1.73
N ASP A 96 -11.38 -9.35 2.05
CA ASP A 96 -10.72 -10.63 2.23
C ASP A 96 -10.36 -10.90 3.69
N TRP A 97 -10.80 -10.03 4.61
CA TRP A 97 -10.49 -10.15 6.03
C TRP A 97 -11.23 -11.32 6.68
N SER A 98 -10.51 -12.03 7.55
CA SER A 98 -11.06 -12.99 8.50
C SER A 98 -10.15 -13.01 9.73
N ASP A 99 -10.73 -13.17 10.91
CA ASP A 99 -9.99 -13.23 12.18
C ASP A 99 -9.05 -14.46 12.28
N ARG A 100 -9.06 -15.33 11.27
CA ARG A 100 -8.18 -16.49 11.13
C ARG A 100 -6.93 -16.20 10.31
N VAL A 101 -6.85 -15.07 9.60
CA VAL A 101 -5.76 -14.77 8.66
C VAL A 101 -4.50 -14.35 9.41
N THR A 102 -4.63 -13.36 10.29
CA THR A 102 -3.53 -12.85 11.10
C THR A 102 -4.05 -12.29 12.42
N SER A 103 -3.18 -12.21 13.42
CA SER A 103 -3.48 -11.58 14.70
C SER A 103 -2.23 -10.92 15.26
N GLY A 104 -2.39 -9.87 16.04
CA GLY A 104 -1.29 -9.08 16.58
C GLY A 104 -1.58 -7.59 16.55
N GLN A 105 -0.54 -6.82 16.78
CA GLN A 105 -0.56 -5.36 16.79
C GLN A 105 0.75 -4.83 16.21
N PHE A 106 0.71 -3.58 15.74
CA PHE A 106 1.91 -2.88 15.31
C PHE A 106 2.76 -2.48 16.52
N GLU A 107 4.07 -2.66 16.43
CA GLU A 107 5.03 -2.33 17.48
C GLU A 107 6.16 -1.46 16.92
N PRO A 108 6.79 -0.60 17.75
CA PRO A 108 7.93 0.19 17.31
C PRO A 108 9.04 -0.68 16.72
N GLY A 109 9.62 -0.23 15.61
CA GLY A 109 10.65 -0.96 14.87
C GLY A 109 10.13 -1.89 13.78
N MET A 110 8.82 -2.17 13.72
CA MET A 110 8.23 -2.85 12.56
C MET A 110 8.33 -1.95 11.33
N VAL A 111 8.68 -2.55 10.19
CA VAL A 111 8.65 -1.89 8.88
C VAL A 111 7.60 -2.59 8.03
N LEU A 112 6.75 -1.82 7.38
CA LEU A 112 5.59 -2.30 6.64
C LEU A 112 5.56 -1.67 5.25
N CYS A 113 5.00 -2.37 4.29
CA CYS A 113 4.59 -1.80 3.01
C CYS A 113 3.09 -1.61 2.98
N VAL A 114 2.63 -0.39 2.65
CA VAL A 114 1.21 -0.05 2.52
C VAL A 114 0.86 -0.07 1.04
N GLU A 115 -0.18 -0.81 0.69
CA GLU A 115 -0.41 -1.29 -0.68
C GLU A 115 -1.70 -0.77 -1.31
N SER A 116 -1.65 -0.48 -2.61
CA SER A 116 -2.82 -0.14 -3.43
C SER A 116 -2.68 -0.60 -4.88
N LEU A 117 -3.72 -1.29 -5.37
CA LEU A 117 -3.92 -1.59 -6.78
C LEU A 117 -5.35 -1.22 -7.16
N ILE A 118 -5.50 -0.21 -8.02
CA ILE A 118 -6.80 0.34 -8.44
C ILE A 118 -6.92 0.26 -9.96
N ALA A 119 -7.98 -0.43 -10.41
CA ALA A 119 -8.37 -0.51 -11.81
C ALA A 119 -9.89 -0.68 -11.94
N GLU A 120 -10.41 -0.56 -13.15
CA GLU A 120 -11.80 -0.82 -13.50
C GLU A 120 -11.89 -1.58 -14.83
N ALA A 121 -13.06 -2.12 -15.15
CA ALA A 121 -13.24 -2.88 -16.38
C ALA A 121 -12.87 -2.05 -17.62
N GLY A 122 -11.91 -2.56 -18.40
CA GLY A 122 -11.41 -1.89 -19.61
C GLY A 122 -10.39 -0.78 -19.37
N SER A 123 -9.91 -0.59 -18.13
CA SER A 123 -8.81 0.34 -17.83
C SER A 123 -7.48 -0.36 -17.63
N GLU A 124 -6.41 0.43 -17.61
CA GLU A 124 -5.13 0.06 -17.01
C GLU A 124 -5.26 0.02 -15.47
N SER A 125 -4.25 -0.54 -14.80
CA SER A 125 -4.15 -0.57 -13.33
C SER A 125 -3.11 0.41 -12.82
N ILE A 126 -3.45 1.13 -11.74
CA ILE A 126 -2.50 1.94 -10.97
C ILE A 126 -2.06 1.12 -9.75
N LYS A 127 -0.77 0.79 -9.68
CA LYS A 127 -0.11 0.22 -8.49
C LYS A 127 0.66 1.35 -7.80
N LEU A 128 0.39 1.56 -6.52
CA LEU A 128 1.12 2.46 -5.64
C LEU A 128 1.39 1.77 -4.32
N GLU A 129 2.55 2.06 -3.74
CA GLU A 129 2.98 1.45 -2.49
C GLU A 129 4.08 2.28 -1.85
N THR A 130 4.11 2.27 -0.52
CA THR A 130 5.10 3.00 0.28
C THR A 130 5.53 2.19 1.47
N GLN A 131 6.83 2.25 1.76
CA GLN A 131 7.44 1.56 2.88
C GLN A 131 7.54 2.49 4.09
N VAL A 132 7.10 2.00 5.25
CA VAL A 132 6.85 2.81 6.45
C VAL A 132 7.42 2.14 7.69
N LEU A 133 8.06 2.92 8.55
CA LEU A 133 8.55 2.52 9.86
C LEU A 133 7.50 2.87 10.92
N ILE A 134 7.15 1.92 11.78
CA ILE A 134 6.44 2.20 13.03
C ILE A 134 7.45 2.75 14.04
N THR A 135 7.26 4.00 14.47
CA THR A 135 8.12 4.67 15.45
C THR A 135 7.54 4.51 16.85
N GLU A 136 8.21 5.00 17.90
CA GLU A 136 7.69 4.96 19.28
C GLU A 136 6.34 5.70 19.47
N THR A 137 6.01 6.64 18.58
CA THR A 137 4.85 7.53 18.76
C THR A 137 3.93 7.61 17.55
N GLY A 138 4.25 6.92 16.46
CA GLY A 138 3.47 6.97 15.21
C GLY A 138 4.11 6.15 14.10
N SER A 139 4.12 6.71 12.89
CA SER A 139 4.72 6.11 11.71
C SER A 139 5.52 7.15 10.91
N GLU A 140 6.50 6.68 10.15
CA GLU A 140 7.33 7.49 9.27
C GLU A 140 7.46 6.78 7.92
N ARG A 141 7.27 7.53 6.83
CA ARG A 141 7.53 7.02 5.48
C ARG A 141 9.03 7.02 5.20
N LEU A 142 9.56 5.91 4.69
CA LEU A 142 10.99 5.72 4.46
C LEU A 142 11.44 6.08 3.04
N ASP A 143 10.53 6.07 2.06
CA ASP A 143 10.86 6.39 0.68
C ASP A 143 10.59 7.87 0.35
N SER A 144 11.43 8.42 -0.54
CA SER A 144 11.34 9.81 -1.00
C SER A 144 10.96 9.95 -2.48
N PHE A 145 10.69 8.84 -3.16
CA PHE A 145 10.30 8.88 -4.57
C PHE A 145 8.93 9.55 -4.70
N PRO A 146 8.78 10.59 -5.53
CA PRO A 146 7.57 11.41 -5.54
C PRO A 146 6.34 10.62 -5.99
N TRP A 147 5.17 11.11 -5.58
CA TRP A 147 3.91 10.79 -6.25
C TRP A 147 3.75 11.70 -7.47
N GLU A 148 2.96 11.26 -8.45
CA GLU A 148 2.55 12.08 -9.58
C GLU A 148 1.54 13.13 -9.11
N ASP A 149 1.57 14.31 -9.73
CA ASP A 149 0.63 15.41 -9.44
C ASP A 149 -0.68 15.19 -10.23
N VAL A 150 -1.75 14.82 -9.52
CA VAL A 150 -3.03 14.37 -10.09
C VAL A 150 -4.24 15.15 -9.60
#